data_AF-J2HLZ9-F1
#
_entry.id   AF-J2HLZ9-F1
#
_cell.length_a   1.000
_cell.length_b   1.000
_cell.length_c   1.000
_cell.angle_alpha   90.00
_cell.angle_beta   90.00
_cell.angle_gamma   90.00
#
_symmetry.space_group_name_H-M   'P 1'
#
loop_
_entity.id
_entity.type
_entity.pdbx_description
1 polymer ?
#
loop_
_entity_poly.entity_id
_entity_poly.type
_entity_poly.pdbx_seq_one_letter_code
_entity_poly.pdbx_strand_id
1 'polypeptide(L)'
;PLATRRFPAGQFIRKPHELDYLEEPDVFHDVFGHVPMLTDPVFADYMQAYGQGGQRALSLGHLANLARLYWYTVEFGLMETKAGLRIYGAGIVSSRTESIFALDDPSPNRLGFDLERVMRTPYRIDDFQQVYFVIPSIQTLQDVTLRDFGPLYDRLTGADDLGIAEITAADRVITAGTQAYAKAGGRLATAAD
;
A
#
# COMPACT_ATOMS: atom_id res chain seq x y z
N PRO A 1 4.46 17.69 -5.61
CA PRO A 1 4.41 17.40 -7.08
C PRO A 1 3.05 16.87 -7.52
N LEU A 2 2.55 15.82 -6.87
CA LEU A 2 1.25 15.18 -7.14
C LEU A 2 0.04 16.15 -7.14
N ALA A 3 0.01 17.12 -6.21
CA ALA A 3 -1.05 18.15 -6.14
C ALA A 3 -1.23 18.95 -7.46
N THR A 4 -0.18 19.01 -8.27
CA THR A 4 -0.12 19.71 -9.57
C THR A 4 -0.08 18.74 -10.75
N ARG A 5 -0.58 17.50 -10.57
CA ARG A 5 -0.63 16.46 -11.60
C ARG A 5 0.72 16.15 -12.26
N ARG A 6 1.78 16.11 -11.43
CA ARG A 6 3.14 15.71 -11.82
C ARG A 6 3.57 14.54 -10.98
N PHE A 7 3.84 13.40 -11.62
CA PHE A 7 4.38 12.21 -10.98
C PHE A 7 5.92 12.21 -11.11
N PRO A 8 6.68 12.24 -9.99
CA PRO A 8 8.13 12.14 -10.05
C PRO A 8 8.55 10.70 -10.38
N ALA A 9 9.63 10.52 -11.14
CA ALA A 9 10.19 9.21 -11.43
C ALA A 9 11.72 9.26 -11.35
N GLY A 10 12.32 8.17 -10.87
CA GLY A 10 13.75 7.94 -10.85
C GLY A 10 14.34 7.96 -12.26
N GLN A 11 15.58 8.46 -12.36
CA GLN A 11 16.32 8.58 -13.63
C GLN A 11 17.39 7.50 -13.80
N PHE A 12 17.25 6.37 -13.11
CA PHE A 12 18.17 5.23 -13.17
C PHE A 12 17.38 3.92 -13.27
N ILE A 13 18.06 2.85 -13.68
CA ILE A 13 17.49 1.50 -13.82
C ILE A 13 18.33 0.52 -13.00
N ARG A 14 17.66 -0.45 -12.37
CA ARG A 14 18.32 -1.54 -11.63
C ARG A 14 19.31 -2.33 -12.50
N LYS A 15 20.34 -2.87 -11.86
CA LYS A 15 21.32 -3.77 -12.48
C LYS A 15 20.73 -5.19 -12.61
N PRO A 16 21.31 -6.06 -13.45
CA PRO A 16 20.83 -7.43 -13.60
C PRO A 16 20.77 -8.26 -12.32
N HIS A 17 21.65 -8.02 -11.34
CA HIS A 17 21.63 -8.73 -10.05
C HIS A 17 20.60 -8.16 -9.05
N GLU A 18 19.95 -7.05 -9.39
CA GLU A 18 18.93 -6.37 -8.59
C GLU A 18 17.52 -6.62 -9.16
N LEU A 19 17.37 -7.52 -10.14
CA LEU A 19 16.10 -7.78 -10.82
C LEU A 19 14.99 -8.24 -9.86
N ASP A 20 15.32 -9.13 -8.92
CA ASP A 20 14.37 -9.71 -7.98
C ASP A 20 14.06 -8.78 -6.79
N TYR A 21 14.99 -7.88 -6.45
CA TYR A 21 14.80 -6.87 -5.42
C TYR A 21 15.77 -5.70 -5.59
N LEU A 22 15.22 -4.49 -5.49
CA LEU A 22 15.98 -3.25 -5.34
C LEU A 22 15.33 -2.44 -4.19
N GLU A 23 16.14 -1.92 -3.28
CA GLU A 23 15.65 -1.12 -2.13
C GLU A 23 15.14 0.26 -2.57
N GLU A 24 15.83 0.88 -3.52
CA GLU A 24 15.47 2.18 -4.07
C GLU A 24 14.51 2.03 -5.26
N PRO A 25 13.48 2.89 -5.38
CA PRO A 25 12.61 2.88 -6.56
C PRO A 25 13.38 3.34 -7.79
N ASP A 26 13.51 2.46 -8.78
CA ASP A 26 14.09 2.77 -10.08
C ASP A 26 13.02 3.18 -11.10
N VAL A 27 13.45 3.57 -12.30
CA VAL A 27 12.54 3.99 -13.38
C VAL A 27 11.55 2.90 -13.77
N PHE A 28 11.89 1.62 -13.60
CA PHE A 28 10.95 0.53 -13.85
C PHE A 28 9.83 0.56 -12.81
N HIS A 29 10.15 0.59 -11.51
CA HIS A 29 9.13 0.74 -10.48
C HIS A 29 8.24 1.97 -10.71
N ASP A 30 8.84 3.15 -10.91
CA ASP A 30 8.09 4.40 -11.03
C ASP A 30 7.24 4.46 -12.30
N VAL A 31 7.81 4.13 -13.46
CA VAL A 31 7.10 4.26 -14.74
C VAL A 31 6.22 3.06 -15.03
N PHE A 32 6.73 1.83 -14.89
CA PHE A 32 5.93 0.63 -15.18
C PHE A 32 4.90 0.36 -14.07
N GLY A 33 5.25 0.59 -12.80
CA GLY A 33 4.36 0.33 -11.67
C GLY A 33 3.25 1.37 -11.52
N HIS A 34 3.59 2.67 -11.51
CA HIS A 34 2.62 3.71 -11.16
C HIS A 34 1.88 4.31 -12.36
N VAL A 35 2.58 4.61 -13.44
CA VAL A 35 2.04 5.45 -14.53
C VAL A 35 0.82 4.83 -15.25
N PRO A 36 0.72 3.50 -15.48
CA PRO A 36 -0.45 2.93 -16.14
C PRO A 36 -1.76 3.23 -15.40
N MET A 37 -1.76 3.18 -14.07
CA MET A 37 -2.95 3.48 -13.25
C MET A 37 -3.37 4.96 -13.32
N LEU A 38 -2.44 5.87 -13.63
CA LEU A 38 -2.77 7.29 -13.84
C LEU A 38 -3.56 7.57 -15.12
N THR A 39 -3.72 6.57 -16.00
CA THR A 39 -4.61 6.69 -17.17
C THR A 39 -6.09 6.56 -16.79
N ASP A 40 -6.39 5.99 -15.62
CA ASP A 40 -7.73 6.01 -15.03
C ASP A 40 -7.98 7.38 -14.36
N PRO A 41 -9.03 8.12 -14.75
CA PRO A 41 -9.26 9.47 -14.24
C PRO A 41 -9.62 9.48 -12.74
N VAL A 42 -10.29 8.44 -12.23
CA VAL A 42 -10.67 8.35 -10.81
C VAL A 42 -9.42 8.14 -9.97
N PHE A 43 -8.52 7.27 -10.41
CA PHE A 43 -7.25 7.05 -9.74
C PHE A 43 -6.33 8.29 -9.82
N ALA A 44 -6.29 8.98 -10.96
CA ALA A 44 -5.53 10.21 -11.12
C ALA A 44 -6.02 11.34 -10.21
N ASP A 45 -7.35 11.49 -10.08
CA ASP A 45 -7.95 12.46 -9.15
C ASP A 45 -7.69 12.10 -7.69
N TYR A 46 -7.73 10.80 -7.34
CA TYR A 46 -7.29 10.31 -6.03
C TYR A 46 -5.83 10.72 -5.73
N MET A 47 -4.90 10.49 -6.65
CA MET A 47 -3.49 10.86 -6.51
C MET A 47 -3.28 12.37 -6.36
N GLN A 48 -4.06 13.17 -7.09
CA GLN A 48 -4.02 14.62 -6.94
C GLN A 48 -4.54 15.06 -5.57
N ALA A 49 -5.69 14.54 -5.13
CA ALA A 49 -6.30 14.85 -3.85
C ALA A 49 -5.38 14.44 -2.69
N TYR A 50 -4.75 13.27 -2.76
CA TYR A 50 -3.70 12.83 -1.84
C TYR A 50 -2.57 13.87 -1.76
N GLY A 51 -2.06 14.31 -2.91
CA GLY A 51 -1.00 15.32 -2.97
C GLY A 51 -1.39 16.67 -2.36
N GLN A 52 -2.66 17.08 -2.49
CA GLN A 52 -3.19 18.31 -1.87
C GLN A 52 -3.36 18.13 -0.35
N GLY A 53 -3.84 16.96 0.08
CA GLY A 53 -4.03 16.60 1.49
C GLY A 53 -2.70 16.55 2.28
N GLY A 54 -1.58 16.29 1.61
CA GLY A 54 -0.26 16.22 2.23
C GLY A 54 0.16 17.47 3.00
N GLN A 55 -0.15 18.67 2.49
CA GLN A 55 0.17 19.92 3.21
C GLN A 55 -0.62 20.06 4.52
N ARG A 56 -1.90 19.68 4.49
CA ARG A 56 -2.75 19.69 5.68
C ARG A 56 -2.31 18.63 6.68
N ALA A 57 -2.04 17.41 6.22
CA ALA A 57 -1.53 16.33 7.07
C ALA A 57 -0.22 16.72 7.76
N LEU A 58 0.71 17.34 7.03
CA LEU A 58 1.95 17.87 7.60
C LEU A 58 1.68 18.93 8.67
N SER A 59 0.81 19.89 8.40
CA SER A 59 0.48 20.96 9.36
C SER A 59 -0.17 20.45 10.65
N LEU A 60 -0.84 19.29 10.59
CA LEU A 60 -1.55 18.68 11.71
C LEU A 60 -0.77 17.51 12.35
N GLY A 61 0.46 17.23 11.90
CA GLY A 61 1.28 16.15 12.48
C GLY A 61 0.91 14.72 12.04
N HIS A 62 0.10 14.56 10.99
CA HIS A 62 -0.41 13.27 10.52
C HIS A 62 0.23 12.78 9.20
N LEU A 63 1.41 13.30 8.85
CA LEU A 63 2.10 12.90 7.62
C LEU A 63 2.41 11.38 7.60
N ALA A 64 2.74 10.78 8.76
CA ALA A 64 3.00 9.34 8.86
C ALA A 64 1.72 8.51 8.60
N ASN A 65 0.58 8.95 9.11
CA ASN A 65 -0.72 8.30 8.83
C ASN A 65 -1.04 8.37 7.33
N LEU A 66 -0.80 9.53 6.71
CA LEU A 66 -1.01 9.70 5.28
C LEU A 66 -0.05 8.85 4.45
N ALA A 67 1.22 8.71 4.87
CA ALA A 67 2.17 7.82 4.21
C ALA A 67 1.73 6.35 4.24
N ARG A 68 1.12 5.89 5.34
CA ARG A 68 0.52 4.54 5.42
C ARG A 68 -0.64 4.35 4.44
N LEU A 69 -1.48 5.38 4.28
CA LEU A 69 -2.54 5.35 3.26
C LEU A 69 -1.95 5.16 1.88
N TYR A 70 -0.90 5.91 1.52
CA TYR A 70 -0.22 5.76 0.23
C TYR A 70 0.38 4.36 0.06
N TRP A 71 1.09 3.89 1.09
CA TRP A 71 1.73 2.57 1.09
C TRP A 71 0.72 1.44 0.84
N TYR A 72 -0.35 1.39 1.64
CA TYR A 72 -1.34 0.33 1.57
C TYR A 72 -2.36 0.48 0.44
N THR A 73 -2.23 1.52 -0.39
CA THR A 73 -3.06 1.71 -1.57
C THR A 73 -2.22 1.77 -2.84
N VAL A 74 -1.52 2.88 -3.06
CA VAL A 74 -0.76 3.15 -4.28
C VAL A 74 0.39 2.16 -4.46
N GLU A 75 1.06 1.75 -3.38
CA GLU A 75 2.21 0.84 -3.47
C GLU A 75 1.82 -0.64 -3.38
N PHE A 76 0.98 -1.01 -2.40
CA PHE A 76 0.67 -2.42 -2.08
C PHE A 76 -0.83 -2.72 -2.01
N GLY A 77 -1.66 -1.98 -2.74
CA GLY A 77 -3.09 -2.19 -2.77
C GLY A 77 -3.54 -3.37 -3.66
N LEU A 78 -4.56 -4.09 -3.18
CA LEU A 78 -5.31 -5.10 -3.93
C LEU A 78 -6.75 -4.64 -4.18
N MET A 79 -7.40 -5.21 -5.19
CA MET A 79 -8.78 -4.89 -5.54
C MET A 79 -9.60 -6.17 -5.76
N GLU A 80 -10.83 -6.19 -5.25
CA GLU A 80 -11.80 -7.23 -5.57
C GLU A 80 -12.36 -7.04 -6.98
N THR A 81 -12.47 -8.14 -7.72
CA THR A 81 -13.18 -8.16 -9.00
C THR A 81 -14.08 -9.39 -9.06
N LYS A 82 -15.01 -9.41 -10.02
CA LYS A 82 -15.84 -10.60 -10.28
C LYS A 82 -15.02 -11.85 -10.62
N ALA A 83 -13.78 -11.69 -11.06
CA ALA A 83 -12.86 -12.77 -11.40
C ALA A 83 -11.81 -13.05 -10.30
N GLY A 84 -12.07 -12.59 -9.07
CA GLY A 84 -11.18 -12.73 -7.92
C GLY A 84 -10.34 -11.48 -7.64
N LEU A 85 -9.39 -11.60 -6.71
CA LEU A 85 -8.49 -10.51 -6.34
C LEU A 85 -7.56 -10.14 -7.50
N ARG A 86 -7.28 -8.84 -7.64
CA ARG A 86 -6.33 -8.28 -8.60
C ARG A 86 -5.43 -7.27 -7.91
N ILE A 87 -4.29 -7.02 -8.52
CA ILE A 87 -3.27 -6.09 -8.05
C ILE A 87 -3.48 -4.75 -8.73
N TYR A 88 -3.35 -3.66 -7.98
CA TYR A 88 -3.17 -2.32 -8.56
C TYR A 88 -2.01 -1.55 -7.94
N GLY A 89 -1.48 -1.99 -6.79
CA GLY A 89 -0.33 -1.38 -6.15
C GLY A 89 0.94 -1.50 -6.98
N ALA A 90 1.63 -0.39 -7.20
CA ALA A 90 2.80 -0.29 -8.06
C ALA A 90 4.01 -1.10 -7.58
N GLY A 91 4.24 -1.16 -6.27
CA GLY A 91 5.28 -2.01 -5.65
C GLY A 91 5.06 -3.48 -5.95
N ILE A 92 3.80 -3.92 -6.03
CA ILE A 92 3.46 -5.30 -6.39
C ILE A 92 3.59 -5.50 -7.92
N VAL A 93 3.02 -4.60 -8.74
CA VAL A 93 3.04 -4.71 -10.22
C VAL A 93 4.47 -4.76 -10.76
N SER A 94 5.39 -4.03 -10.14
CA SER A 94 6.80 -3.96 -10.55
C SER A 94 7.68 -5.04 -9.91
N SER A 95 7.11 -5.95 -9.12
CA SER A 95 7.81 -7.06 -8.46
C SER A 95 7.19 -8.40 -8.80
N ARG A 96 7.97 -9.27 -9.45
CA ARG A 96 7.52 -10.63 -9.81
C ARG A 96 7.17 -11.45 -8.57
N THR A 97 8.01 -11.41 -7.54
CA THR A 97 7.87 -12.25 -6.35
C THR A 97 6.75 -11.73 -5.45
N GLU A 98 6.62 -10.41 -5.28
CA GLU A 98 5.51 -9.81 -4.53
C GLU A 98 4.17 -10.09 -5.22
N SER A 99 4.11 -10.08 -6.56
CA SER A 99 2.89 -10.40 -7.30
C SER A 99 2.35 -11.80 -6.99
N ILE A 100 3.24 -12.79 -6.89
CA ILE A 100 2.88 -14.16 -6.51
C ILE A 100 2.51 -14.20 -5.03
N PHE A 101 3.34 -13.63 -4.16
CA PHE A 101 3.14 -13.66 -2.71
C PHE A 101 1.81 -12.98 -2.30
N ALA A 102 1.50 -11.82 -2.88
CA ALA A 102 0.32 -11.04 -2.58
C ALA A 102 -0.99 -11.74 -2.97
N LEU A 103 -1.00 -12.65 -3.94
CA LEU A 103 -2.22 -13.34 -4.41
C LEU A 103 -2.29 -14.82 -4.01
N ASP A 104 -1.18 -15.54 -4.10
CA ASP A 104 -1.18 -17.01 -4.05
C ASP A 104 -0.66 -17.57 -2.72
N ASP A 105 0.20 -16.82 -2.02
CA ASP A 105 0.79 -17.29 -0.76
C ASP A 105 -0.25 -17.23 0.39
N PRO A 106 -0.32 -18.26 1.26
CA PRO A 106 -1.24 -18.29 2.41
C PRO A 106 -0.74 -17.49 3.62
N SER A 107 0.48 -16.96 3.60
CA SER A 107 1.09 -16.22 4.71
C SER A 107 0.44 -14.85 4.97
N PRO A 108 0.26 -13.95 4.01
CA PRO A 108 -0.19 -12.59 4.29
C PRO A 108 -1.69 -12.52 4.63
N ASN A 109 -2.04 -11.54 5.45
CA ASN A 109 -3.43 -11.15 5.65
C ASN A 109 -3.92 -10.39 4.42
N ARG A 110 -5.19 -10.61 4.05
CA ARG A 110 -5.89 -9.78 3.06
C ARG A 110 -7.13 -9.23 3.75
N LEU A 111 -7.14 -7.94 4.01
CA LEU A 111 -8.17 -7.27 4.78
C LEU A 111 -8.92 -6.28 3.90
N GLY A 112 -10.22 -6.13 4.09
CA GLY A 112 -10.98 -5.07 3.43
C GLY A 112 -10.45 -3.69 3.82
N PHE A 113 -10.39 -2.79 2.85
CA PHE A 113 -9.94 -1.43 3.07
C PHE A 113 -10.85 -0.68 4.05
N ASP A 114 -10.26 -0.15 5.12
CA ASP A 114 -10.84 0.86 6.00
C ASP A 114 -9.80 1.96 6.24
N LEU A 115 -10.23 3.22 6.12
CA LEU A 115 -9.32 4.36 6.11
C LEU A 115 -8.57 4.52 7.44
N GLU A 116 -9.28 4.42 8.56
CA GLU A 116 -8.68 4.62 9.89
C GLU A 116 -7.81 3.43 10.28
N ARG A 117 -8.27 2.20 9.99
CA ARG A 117 -7.50 0.96 10.13
C ARG A 117 -6.18 1.04 9.37
N VAL A 118 -6.20 1.45 8.10
CA VAL A 118 -5.00 1.61 7.26
C VAL A 118 -4.06 2.64 7.86
N MET A 119 -4.57 3.82 8.24
CA MET A 119 -3.76 4.91 8.82
C MET A 119 -3.12 4.55 10.17
N ARG A 120 -3.64 3.54 10.87
CA ARG A 120 -3.09 3.00 12.13
C ARG A 120 -2.20 1.77 11.93
N THR A 121 -1.95 1.31 10.70
CA THR A 121 -1.12 0.14 10.44
C THR A 121 0.31 0.56 10.08
N PRO A 122 1.34 0.17 10.85
CA PRO A 122 2.73 0.31 10.42
C PRO A 122 3.01 -0.57 9.20
N TYR A 123 4.05 -0.27 8.43
CA TYR A 123 4.46 -1.08 7.28
C TYR A 123 5.97 -1.35 7.32
N ARG A 124 6.41 -2.31 6.50
CA ARG A 124 7.83 -2.64 6.29
C ARG A 124 8.22 -2.36 4.86
N ILE A 125 9.41 -1.80 4.68
CA ILE A 125 9.96 -1.42 3.38
C ILE A 125 10.98 -2.44 2.84
N ASP A 126 11.46 -3.35 3.69
CA ASP A 126 12.62 -4.22 3.46
C ASP A 126 12.24 -5.69 3.19
N ASP A 127 10.95 -6.00 3.19
CA ASP A 127 10.42 -7.36 3.11
C ASP A 127 9.00 -7.41 2.52
N PHE A 128 8.50 -8.61 2.23
CA PHE A 128 7.12 -8.83 1.77
C PHE A 128 6.10 -8.33 2.80
N GLN A 129 4.97 -7.83 2.31
CA GLN A 129 3.96 -7.26 3.19
C GLN A 129 3.23 -8.36 3.98
N GLN A 130 3.11 -8.17 5.30
CA GLN A 130 2.35 -9.09 6.16
C GLN A 130 0.83 -8.91 6.03
N VAL A 131 0.40 -7.77 5.49
CA VAL A 131 -1.01 -7.43 5.25
C VAL A 131 -1.14 -6.64 3.94
N TYR A 132 -2.16 -7.00 3.16
CA TYR A 132 -2.62 -6.23 2.01
C TYR A 132 -4.03 -5.74 2.26
N PHE A 133 -4.30 -4.48 1.95
CA PHE A 133 -5.65 -3.92 2.02
C PHE A 133 -6.32 -4.00 0.65
N VAL A 134 -7.58 -4.43 0.68
CA VAL A 134 -8.36 -4.76 -0.51
C VAL A 134 -9.51 -3.78 -0.67
N ILE A 135 -9.48 -3.00 -1.73
CA ILE A 135 -10.58 -2.12 -2.10
C ILE A 135 -11.64 -2.88 -2.92
N PRO A 136 -12.93 -2.54 -2.79
CA PRO A 136 -13.96 -3.11 -3.66
C PRO A 136 -13.98 -2.44 -5.04
N SER A 137 -13.43 -1.23 -5.18
CA SER A 137 -13.28 -0.51 -6.45
C SER A 137 -12.33 0.69 -6.32
N ILE A 138 -11.80 1.20 -7.44
CA ILE A 138 -11.02 2.44 -7.48
C ILE A 138 -11.83 3.63 -6.94
N GLN A 139 -13.15 3.64 -7.14
CA GLN A 139 -14.06 4.67 -6.63
C GLN A 139 -13.95 4.82 -5.10
N THR A 140 -13.71 3.72 -4.38
CA THR A 140 -13.52 3.75 -2.91
C THR A 140 -12.36 4.65 -2.50
N LEU A 141 -11.27 4.70 -3.28
CA LEU A 141 -10.12 5.55 -3.00
C LEU A 141 -10.46 7.04 -3.19
N GLN A 142 -11.21 7.37 -4.24
CA GLN A 142 -11.67 8.74 -4.45
C GLN A 142 -12.68 9.16 -3.37
N ASP A 143 -13.63 8.28 -3.02
CA ASP A 143 -14.64 8.58 -2.01
C ASP A 143 -14.04 8.85 -0.64
N VAL A 144 -12.90 8.23 -0.30
CA VAL A 144 -12.20 8.57 0.94
C VAL A 144 -11.50 9.92 0.86
N THR A 145 -10.81 10.27 -0.23
CA THR A 145 -10.10 11.56 -0.31
C THR A 145 -11.01 12.77 -0.42
N LEU A 146 -12.28 12.58 -0.76
CA LEU A 146 -13.30 13.63 -0.72
C LEU A 146 -13.83 13.92 0.70
N ARG A 147 -13.53 13.09 1.69
CA ARG A 147 -13.96 13.31 3.09
C ARG A 147 -13.09 14.36 3.76
N ASP A 148 -13.66 15.11 4.69
CA ASP A 148 -12.86 15.94 5.59
C ASP A 148 -12.09 15.04 6.56
N PHE A 149 -10.75 15.06 6.45
CA PHE A 149 -9.87 14.29 7.33
C PHE A 149 -9.73 14.93 8.71
N GLY A 150 -10.22 16.15 8.96
CA GLY A 150 -10.16 16.80 10.28
C GLY A 150 -10.65 15.90 11.42
N PRO A 151 -11.91 15.44 11.41
CA PRO A 151 -12.44 14.55 12.44
C PRO A 151 -11.71 13.20 12.55
N LEU A 152 -11.11 12.73 11.46
CA LEU A 152 -10.30 11.50 11.47
C LEU A 152 -8.96 11.75 12.18
N TYR A 153 -8.28 12.84 11.86
CA TYR A 153 -7.04 13.26 12.52
C TYR A 153 -7.23 13.48 14.02
N ASP A 154 -8.36 14.06 14.42
CA ASP A 154 -8.71 14.20 15.84
C ASP A 154 -8.78 12.85 16.56
N ARG A 155 -9.35 11.81 15.92
CA ARG A 155 -9.39 10.44 16.47
C ARG A 155 -8.03 9.74 16.43
N LEU A 156 -7.22 10.01 15.42
CA LEU A 156 -5.86 9.46 15.31
C LEU A 156 -4.91 10.09 16.34
N THR A 157 -5.20 11.30 16.81
CA THR A 157 -4.39 11.98 17.83
C THR A 157 -4.47 11.23 19.16
N GLY A 158 -3.37 10.59 19.55
CA GLY A 158 -3.29 9.80 20.78
C GLY A 158 -3.83 8.37 20.67
N ALA A 159 -4.25 7.93 19.48
CA ALA A 159 -4.58 6.53 19.24
C ALA A 159 -3.32 5.70 19.03
N ASP A 160 -3.29 4.50 19.60
CA ASP A 160 -2.19 3.56 19.38
C ASP A 160 -2.21 3.00 17.94
N ASP A 161 -1.04 2.66 17.44
CA ASP A 161 -0.92 1.88 16.22
C ASP A 161 -1.36 0.44 16.45
N LEU A 162 -1.90 -0.17 15.40
CA LEU A 162 -2.24 -1.59 15.38
C LEU A 162 -1.01 -2.40 14.98
N GLY A 163 -0.90 -3.64 15.45
CA GLY A 163 0.14 -4.55 14.97
C GLY A 163 0.06 -4.73 13.46
N ILE A 164 1.21 -4.84 12.78
CA ILE A 164 1.28 -4.97 11.31
C ILE A 164 0.41 -6.13 10.80
N ALA A 165 0.46 -7.27 11.49
CA ALA A 165 -0.32 -8.47 11.16
C ALA A 165 -1.56 -8.65 12.05
N GLU A 166 -1.92 -7.66 12.88
CA GLU A 166 -3.05 -7.75 13.79
C GLU A 166 -4.38 -7.79 13.00
N ILE A 167 -5.25 -8.73 13.37
CA ILE A 167 -6.64 -8.77 12.90
C ILE A 167 -7.52 -8.40 14.09
N THR A 168 -8.31 -7.35 13.91
CA THR A 168 -9.26 -6.83 14.89
C THR A 168 -10.67 -7.34 14.61
N ALA A 169 -11.58 -7.22 15.58
CA ALA A 169 -12.99 -7.58 15.37
C ALA A 169 -13.72 -6.69 14.35
N ALA A 170 -13.17 -5.51 14.05
CA ALA A 170 -13.73 -4.58 13.06
C ALA A 170 -13.29 -4.90 11.62
N ASP A 171 -12.26 -5.74 11.45
CA ASP A 171 -11.71 -6.03 10.14
C ASP A 171 -12.65 -6.92 9.31
N ARG A 172 -12.89 -6.51 8.06
CA ARG A 172 -13.43 -7.42 7.04
C ARG A 172 -12.30 -8.34 6.58
N VAL A 173 -12.27 -9.56 7.07
CA VAL A 173 -11.23 -10.53 6.73
C VAL A 173 -11.57 -11.24 5.42
N ILE A 174 -10.73 -11.05 4.39
CA ILE A 174 -10.80 -11.80 3.12
C ILE A 174 -9.89 -13.03 3.21
N THR A 175 -8.72 -12.87 3.81
CA THR A 175 -7.82 -13.97 4.16
C THR A 175 -7.19 -13.70 5.52
N ALA A 176 -7.40 -14.62 6.47
CA ALA A 176 -6.60 -14.70 7.68
C ALA A 176 -5.32 -15.47 7.36
N GLY A 177 -4.23 -14.75 7.11
CA GLY A 177 -2.96 -15.33 6.70
C GLY A 177 -2.27 -16.08 7.85
N THR A 178 -1.50 -17.10 7.51
CA THR A 178 -0.76 -17.90 8.51
C THR A 178 0.39 -17.11 9.17
N GLN A 179 0.84 -16.03 8.51
CA GLN A 179 2.04 -15.28 8.83
C GLN A 179 3.31 -16.15 8.84
N ALA A 180 3.29 -17.31 8.17
CA ALA A 180 4.37 -18.28 8.20
C ALA A 180 5.70 -17.71 7.67
N TYR A 181 5.66 -16.92 6.60
CA TYR A 181 6.86 -16.29 6.02
C TYR A 181 7.52 -15.34 7.03
N ALA A 182 6.76 -14.42 7.62
CA ALA A 182 7.28 -13.48 8.60
C ALA A 182 7.78 -14.19 9.88
N LYS A 183 7.05 -15.22 10.35
CA LYS A 183 7.44 -16.03 11.52
C LYS A 183 8.71 -16.86 11.27
N ALA A 184 9.00 -17.23 10.02
CA ALA A 184 10.21 -17.94 9.64
C ALA A 184 11.45 -17.03 9.56
N GLY A 185 11.31 -15.72 9.80
CA GLY A 185 12.40 -14.74 9.70
C GLY A 185 12.36 -13.87 8.45
N GLY A 186 11.31 -14.01 7.63
CA GLY A 186 11.11 -13.20 6.42
C GLY A 186 12.28 -13.34 5.46
N ARG A 187 12.71 -12.23 4.87
CA ARG A 187 13.83 -12.21 3.92
C ARG A 187 15.16 -12.66 4.53
N LEU A 188 15.34 -12.44 5.84
CA LEU A 188 16.55 -12.82 6.56
C LEU A 188 16.52 -14.26 7.07
N ALA A 189 15.47 -15.02 6.76
CA ALA A 189 15.44 -16.45 7.04
C ALA A 189 16.64 -17.11 6.35
N THR A 190 17.61 -17.54 7.15
CA THR A 190 18.66 -18.44 6.68
C THR A 190 17.97 -19.69 6.16
N ALA A 191 18.25 -20.09 4.91
CA ALA A 191 17.79 -21.39 4.41
C ALA A 191 18.19 -22.43 5.47
N ALA A 192 17.19 -23.01 6.14
CA ALA A 192 17.46 -24.10 7.06
C ALA A 192 18.08 -25.22 6.25
N ASP A 193 19.25 -25.68 6.69
CA ASP A 193 20.04 -26.77 6.10
C ASP A 193 19.20 -28.04 5.82
#